data_AF-A0A9E3WGL4-F1
#
_entry.id   AF-A0A9E3WGL4-F1
#
_cell.length_a   1.000
_cell.length_b   1.000
_cell.length_c   1.000
_cell.angle_alpha   90.00
_cell.angle_beta   90.00
_cell.angle_gamma   90.00
#
_symmetry.space_group_name_H-M   'P 1'
#
loop_
_entity.id
_entity.type
_entity.pdbx_description
1 polymer ?
#
loop_
_entity_poly.entity_id
_entity_poly.type
_entity_poly.pdbx_seq_one_letter_code
_entity_poly.pdbx_strand_id
1 'polypeptide(L)'
;MAEAQAAPRRAGGLLAVSVVFMLGMVCGAASFFVGVRLLQRAPELGWRVGARDGRLAMARMSRELGLDAKQRDQVRAVIARRRAEVREILESGRDEIRDLLRPDQRERFDRMGPARRAFSRRGPPPPDR
;
A
#
# COMPACT_ATOMS: atom_id res chain seq x y z
N MET A 1 48.53 -37.64 20.81
CA MET A 1 48.89 -36.53 19.91
C MET A 1 47.64 -36.15 19.14
N ALA A 2 46.95 -35.12 19.62
CA ALA A 2 45.77 -34.56 19.00
C ALA A 2 46.15 -33.21 18.39
N GLU A 3 45.84 -32.99 17.12
CA GLU A 3 45.03 -31.86 16.65
C GLU A 3 45.05 -31.83 15.13
N ALA A 4 43.91 -32.18 14.56
CA ALA A 4 43.62 -32.03 13.15
C ALA A 4 43.46 -30.54 12.83
N GLN A 5 44.53 -29.92 12.32
CA GLN A 5 44.46 -28.60 11.70
C GLN A 5 43.79 -28.71 10.32
N ALA A 6 42.47 -28.59 10.27
CA ALA A 6 41.75 -28.43 9.02
C ALA A 6 40.59 -27.43 9.15
N ALA A 7 40.83 -26.22 8.64
CA ALA A 7 39.92 -25.43 7.78
C ALA A 7 39.80 -23.92 8.12
N PRO A 8 40.80 -23.07 7.78
CA PRO A 8 40.65 -21.61 7.85
C PRO A 8 39.86 -21.02 6.67
N ARG A 9 39.61 -21.77 5.58
CA ARG A 9 39.01 -21.23 4.34
C ARG A 9 37.49 -20.99 4.41
N ARG A 10 36.76 -21.75 5.23
CA ARG A 10 35.29 -21.63 5.35
C ARG A 10 34.86 -20.45 6.22
N ALA A 11 35.65 -20.11 7.24
CA ALA A 11 35.39 -18.98 8.12
C ALA A 11 35.47 -17.63 7.39
N GLY A 12 36.45 -17.47 6.48
CA GLY A 12 36.57 -16.26 5.66
C GLY A 12 35.39 -16.06 4.71
N GLY A 13 34.89 -17.14 4.09
CA GLY A 13 33.71 -17.08 3.23
C GLY A 13 32.43 -16.69 3.97
N LEU A 14 32.23 -17.22 5.18
CA LEU A 14 31.09 -16.86 6.02
C LEU A 14 31.12 -15.39 6.45
N LEU A 15 32.30 -14.88 6.84
CA LEU A 15 32.46 -13.47 7.21
C LEU A 15 32.16 -12.53 6.03
N ALA A 16 32.64 -12.86 4.83
CA ALA A 16 32.37 -12.06 3.63
C ALA A 16 30.85 -12.00 3.33
N VAL A 17 30.15 -13.13 3.42
CA VAL A 17 28.69 -13.17 3.21
C VAL A 17 27.95 -12.36 4.27
N SER A 18 28.34 -12.47 5.55
CA SER A 18 27.72 -11.70 6.63
C SER A 18 27.89 -10.19 6.45
N VAL A 19 29.06 -9.73 6.00
CA VAL A 19 29.30 -8.30 5.75
C VAL A 19 28.45 -7.78 4.61
N VAL A 20 28.38 -8.50 3.48
CA VAL A 20 27.53 -8.10 2.34
C VAL A 20 26.07 -8.08 2.73
N PHE A 21 25.61 -9.05 3.53
CA PHE A 21 24.24 -9.11 4.01
C PHE A 21 23.88 -7.91 4.89
N MET A 22 24.75 -7.58 5.86
CA MET A 22 24.56 -6.40 6.72
C MET A 22 24.54 -5.11 5.90
N LEU A 23 25.43 -4.98 4.92
CA LEU A 23 25.47 -3.81 4.03
C LEU A 23 24.17 -3.67 3.22
N GLY A 24 23.67 -4.79 2.69
CA GLY A 24 22.39 -4.84 1.99
C GLY A 24 21.22 -4.45 2.88
N MET A 25 21.20 -4.92 4.14
CA MET A 25 20.15 -4.60 5.10
C MET A 25 20.15 -3.11 5.47
N VAL A 26 21.31 -2.51 5.70
CA VAL A 26 21.45 -1.07 5.97
C VAL A 26 21.02 -0.24 4.76
N CYS A 27 21.43 -0.62 3.55
CA CYS A 27 21.07 0.08 2.32
C CYS A 27 19.56 -0.04 2.02
N GLY A 28 18.97 -1.22 2.25
CA GLY A 28 17.54 -1.45 2.13
C GLY A 28 16.72 -0.65 3.14
N ALA A 29 17.16 -0.62 4.41
CA ALA A 29 16.51 0.18 5.45
C ALA A 29 16.59 1.68 5.15
N ALA A 30 17.73 2.18 4.66
CA ALA A 30 17.88 3.57 4.26
C ALA A 30 16.97 3.93 3.07
N SER A 31 16.91 3.06 2.04
CA SER A 31 16.03 3.24 0.88
C SER A 31 14.55 3.21 1.27
N PHE A 32 14.15 2.31 2.17
CA PHE A 32 12.80 2.26 2.70
C PHE A 32 12.47 3.52 3.52
N PHE A 33 13.38 3.97 4.38
CA PHE A 33 13.19 5.17 5.19
C PHE A 33 13.07 6.44 4.34
N VAL A 34 13.92 6.60 3.32
CA VAL A 34 13.87 7.71 2.36
C VAL A 34 12.61 7.62 1.49
N GLY A 35 12.27 6.43 1.00
CA GLY A 35 11.07 6.19 0.20
C GLY A 35 9.78 6.51 0.96
N VAL A 36 9.66 6.03 2.21
CA VAL A 36 8.53 6.34 3.09
C VAL A 36 8.47 7.84 3.41
N ARG A 37 9.61 8.48 3.68
CA ARG A 37 9.69 9.93 3.91
C ARG A 37 9.31 10.76 2.68
N LEU A 38 9.73 10.35 1.48
CA LEU A 38 9.35 11.02 0.23
C LEU A 38 7.85 10.86 -0.04
N LEU A 39 7.31 9.65 0.16
CA LEU A 39 5.90 9.36 -0.02
C LEU A 39 5.02 10.11 0.99
N GLN A 40 5.50 10.31 2.21
CA GLN A 40 4.84 11.15 3.23
C GLN A 40 4.95 12.65 2.96
N ARG A 41 6.05 13.11 2.34
CA ARG A 41 6.25 14.53 1.96
C ARG A 41 5.58 14.92 0.64
N ALA A 42 5.06 13.97 -0.12
CA ALA A 42 4.30 14.22 -1.34
C ALA A 42 2.80 13.94 -1.14
N PRO A 43 2.07 14.72 -0.31
CA PRO A 43 0.61 14.58 -0.19
C PRO A 43 -0.13 14.89 -1.51
N GLU A 44 0.53 15.55 -2.46
CA GLU A 44 0.03 15.86 -3.81
C GLU A 44 0.13 14.67 -4.80
N LEU A 45 0.98 13.68 -4.53
CA LEU A 45 1.05 12.42 -5.28
C LEU A 45 0.36 11.26 -4.56
N GLY A 46 -0.29 11.56 -3.44
CA GLY A 46 -1.22 10.65 -2.81
C GLY A 46 -2.39 10.42 -3.75
N TRP A 47 -2.56 9.17 -4.16
CA TRP A 47 -3.82 8.58 -4.61
C TRP A 47 -4.94 8.85 -3.58
N ARG A 48 -5.38 10.10 -3.47
CA ARG A 48 -6.72 10.42 -3.03
C ARG A 48 -7.59 9.80 -4.11
N VAL A 49 -8.16 8.63 -3.83
CA VAL A 49 -9.17 8.00 -4.70
C VAL A 49 -10.52 8.40 -4.10
N GLY A 50 -10.79 9.70 -4.10
CA GLY A 50 -12.14 10.20 -3.94
C GLY A 50 -12.89 10.09 -5.26
N ALA A 51 -14.23 10.00 -5.22
CA ALA A 51 -15.06 10.12 -6.43
C ALA A 51 -14.79 11.43 -7.21
N ARG A 52 -14.24 12.45 -6.53
CA ARG A 52 -13.76 13.71 -7.09
C ARG A 52 -12.45 13.54 -7.88
N ASP A 53 -11.52 12.75 -7.37
CA ASP A 53 -10.23 12.46 -8.03
C ASP A 53 -10.40 11.57 -9.27
N GLY A 54 -11.36 10.64 -9.26
CA GLY A 54 -11.65 9.82 -10.45
C GLY A 54 -12.11 10.66 -11.66
N ARG A 55 -12.80 11.78 -11.44
CA ARG A 55 -13.19 12.71 -12.51
C ARG A 55 -12.01 13.53 -13.00
N LEU A 56 -11.14 13.98 -12.10
CA LEU A 56 -9.93 14.73 -12.43
C LEU A 56 -8.90 13.86 -13.17
N ALA A 57 -8.72 12.62 -12.74
CA ALA A 57 -7.87 11.64 -13.41
C ALA A 57 -8.37 11.34 -14.84
N MET A 58 -9.69 11.17 -15.02
CA MET A 58 -10.25 10.94 -16.35
C MET A 58 -10.13 12.17 -17.27
N ALA A 59 -10.31 13.37 -16.71
CA ALA A 59 -10.13 14.62 -17.45
C ALA A 59 -8.66 14.84 -17.87
N ARG A 60 -7.71 14.46 -17.01
CA ARG A 60 -6.27 14.49 -17.32
C ARG A 60 -5.92 13.47 -18.40
N MET A 61 -6.34 12.22 -18.23
CA MET A 61 -6.08 11.14 -19.19
C MET A 61 -6.69 11.43 -20.56
N SER A 62 -7.91 11.98 -20.61
CA SER A 62 -8.54 12.43 -21.85
C SER A 62 -7.73 13.50 -22.57
N ARG A 63 -7.07 14.40 -21.84
CA ARG A 63 -6.28 15.49 -22.41
C ARG A 63 -4.91 15.01 -22.89
N GLU A 64 -4.24 14.21 -22.07
CA GLU A 64 -2.89 13.70 -22.36
C GLU A 64 -2.90 12.68 -23.51
N LEU A 65 -3.95 11.87 -23.63
CA LEU A 65 -4.06 10.83 -24.66
C LEU A 65 -4.96 11.22 -25.83
N GLY A 66 -5.57 12.41 -25.81
CA GLY A 66 -6.46 12.86 -26.88
C GLY A 66 -7.70 11.98 -27.09
N LEU A 67 -8.28 11.46 -26.01
CA LEU A 67 -9.40 10.51 -26.09
C LEU A 67 -10.66 11.16 -26.68
N ASP A 68 -11.26 10.51 -27.67
CA ASP A 68 -12.57 10.91 -28.21
C ASP A 68 -13.72 10.55 -27.24
N ALA A 69 -14.94 10.98 -27.57
CA ALA A 69 -16.11 10.73 -26.72
C ALA A 69 -16.38 9.23 -26.49
N LYS A 70 -16.26 8.41 -27.53
CA LYS A 70 -16.54 6.97 -27.47
C LYS A 70 -15.49 6.25 -26.63
N GLN A 71 -14.22 6.58 -26.81
CA GLN A 71 -13.11 6.05 -26.02
C GLN A 71 -13.23 6.41 -24.55
N ARG A 72 -13.64 7.64 -24.22
CA ARG A 72 -13.88 8.04 -22.82
C ARG A 72 -14.97 7.21 -22.17
N ASP A 73 -16.06 6.94 -22.88
CA ASP A 73 -17.16 6.14 -22.34
C ASP A 73 -16.74 4.68 -22.15
N GLN A 74 -15.96 4.13 -23.08
CA GLN A 74 -15.37 2.78 -22.92
C GLN A 74 -14.45 2.69 -21.70
N VAL A 75 -13.53 3.64 -21.52
CA VAL A 75 -12.64 3.67 -20.35
C VAL A 75 -13.44 3.82 -19.05
N ARG A 76 -14.48 4.67 -19.05
CA ARG A 76 -15.37 4.81 -17.88
C ARG A 76 -16.07 3.49 -17.55
N ALA A 77 -16.55 2.77 -18.55
CA ALA A 77 -17.18 1.46 -18.36
C ALA A 77 -16.20 0.43 -17.78
N VAL A 78 -14.95 0.39 -18.29
CA VAL A 78 -13.90 -0.49 -17.74
C VAL A 78 -13.62 -0.17 -16.28
N ILE A 79 -13.44 1.10 -15.93
CA ILE A 79 -13.18 1.53 -14.55
C ILE A 79 -14.37 1.18 -13.64
N ALA A 80 -15.61 1.40 -14.11
CA ALA A 80 -16.81 1.06 -13.35
C ALA A 80 -16.90 -0.44 -13.06
N ARG A 81 -16.65 -1.29 -14.07
CA ARG A 81 -16.62 -2.74 -13.90
C ARG A 81 -15.55 -3.17 -12.90
N ARG A 82 -14.31 -2.68 -13.04
CA ARG A 82 -13.23 -3.01 -12.08
C ARG A 82 -13.54 -2.55 -10.66
N ARG A 83 -14.21 -1.41 -10.47
CA ARG A 83 -14.65 -0.96 -9.14
C ARG A 83 -15.69 -1.88 -8.51
N ALA A 84 -16.57 -2.48 -9.31
CA ALA A 84 -17.53 -3.46 -8.83
C ALA A 84 -16.82 -4.75 -8.40
N GLU A 85 -15.93 -5.28 -9.25
CA GLU A 85 -15.12 -6.47 -8.93
C GLU A 85 -14.30 -6.29 -7.65
N VAL A 86 -13.62 -5.15 -7.49
CA VAL A 86 -12.85 -4.87 -6.27
C VAL A 86 -13.76 -4.78 -5.05
N ARG A 87 -14.97 -4.22 -5.18
CA ARG A 87 -15.91 -4.15 -4.05
C ARG A 87 -16.32 -5.54 -3.60
N GLU A 88 -16.65 -6.41 -4.54
CA GLU A 88 -17.04 -7.79 -4.27
C GLU A 88 -15.92 -8.56 -3.58
N ILE A 89 -14.68 -8.44 -4.06
CA ILE A 89 -13.50 -9.06 -3.41
C ILE A 89 -13.34 -8.57 -1.97
N LEU A 90 -13.50 -7.27 -1.73
CA LEU A 90 -13.38 -6.69 -0.39
C LEU A 90 -14.53 -7.12 0.54
N GLU A 91 -15.74 -7.27 0.01
CA GLU A 91 -16.90 -7.77 0.76
C GLU A 91 -16.70 -9.25 1.11
N SER A 92 -16.34 -10.10 0.14
CA SER A 92 -16.01 -11.52 0.38
C SER A 92 -14.89 -11.69 1.39
N GLY A 93 -13.78 -10.97 1.23
CA GLY A 93 -12.66 -11.04 2.17
C GLY A 93 -13.04 -10.56 3.57
N ARG A 94 -14.00 -9.64 3.69
CA ARG A 94 -14.53 -9.21 5.00
C ARG A 94 -15.33 -10.33 5.66
N ASP A 95 -16.15 -11.04 4.91
CA ASP A 95 -16.96 -12.15 5.41
C ASP A 95 -16.07 -13.32 5.84
N GLU A 96 -15.05 -13.66 5.05
CA GLU A 96 -14.04 -14.67 5.41
C GLU A 96 -13.33 -14.30 6.72
N ILE A 97 -12.92 -13.04 6.90
CA ILE A 97 -12.31 -12.58 8.15
C ILE A 97 -13.31 -12.72 9.30
N ARG A 98 -14.57 -12.34 9.10
CA ARG A 98 -15.62 -12.41 10.14
C ARG A 98 -15.83 -13.85 10.62
N ASP A 99 -15.74 -14.82 9.74
CA ASP A 99 -15.93 -16.24 10.09
C ASP A 99 -14.80 -16.82 10.94
N LEU A 100 -13.59 -16.30 10.81
CA LEU A 100 -12.44 -16.69 11.64
C LEU A 100 -12.49 -16.08 13.06
N LEU A 101 -13.34 -15.08 13.29
CA LEU A 101 -13.41 -14.39 14.58
C LEU A 101 -14.30 -15.11 15.57
N ARG A 102 -13.94 -15.02 16.86
CA ARG A 102 -14.81 -15.43 17.97
C ARG A 102 -16.04 -14.53 18.06
N PRO A 103 -17.15 -14.97 18.69
CA PRO A 103 -18.38 -14.18 18.78
C PRO A 103 -18.19 -12.77 19.35
N ASP A 104 -17.38 -12.63 20.40
CA ASP A 104 -17.05 -11.33 21.03
C ASP A 104 -16.27 -10.38 20.11
N GLN A 105 -15.46 -10.96 19.22
CA GLN A 105 -14.66 -10.23 18.25
C GLN A 105 -15.47 -9.84 17.01
N ARG A 106 -16.42 -10.68 16.57
CA ARG A 106 -17.33 -10.38 15.45
C ARG A 106 -18.12 -9.11 15.71
N GLU A 107 -18.66 -8.96 16.91
CA GLU A 107 -19.43 -7.77 17.27
C GLU A 107 -18.57 -6.49 17.22
N ARG A 108 -17.29 -6.57 17.65
CA ARG A 108 -16.33 -5.45 17.51
C ARG A 108 -16.00 -5.16 16.05
N PHE A 109 -15.82 -6.20 15.24
CA PHE A 109 -15.51 -6.09 13.82
C PHE A 109 -16.67 -5.53 12.99
N ASP A 110 -17.91 -5.91 13.32
CA ASP A 110 -19.12 -5.39 12.68
C ASP A 110 -19.30 -3.89 12.97
N ARG A 111 -19.00 -3.47 14.22
CA ARG A 111 -19.00 -2.06 14.64
C ARG A 111 -17.95 -1.20 13.94
N MET A 112 -16.82 -1.77 13.51
CA MET A 112 -15.82 -1.03 12.73
C MET A 112 -16.36 -0.59 11.36
N GLY A 113 -17.43 -1.23 10.87
CA GLY A 113 -18.03 -0.94 9.57
C GLY A 113 -17.10 -1.27 8.40
N PRO A 114 -17.59 -1.22 7.15
CA PRO A 114 -16.67 -1.18 6.02
C PRO A 114 -15.86 0.10 6.18
N ALA A 115 -14.55 0.09 5.88
CA ALA A 115 -13.62 1.22 6.06
C ALA A 115 -14.11 2.50 5.35
N ARG A 116 -15.12 3.16 5.92
CA ARG A 116 -15.75 4.36 5.42
C ARG A 116 -14.99 5.50 6.08
N ARG A 117 -13.97 5.98 5.37
CA ARG A 117 -13.48 7.36 5.50
C ARG A 117 -12.93 7.75 6.87
N ALA A 118 -12.15 6.90 7.53
CA ALA A 118 -11.35 7.34 8.68
C ALA A 118 -10.27 8.40 8.31
N PHE A 119 -10.01 8.62 7.01
CA PHE A 119 -9.02 9.59 6.52
C PHE A 119 -9.56 10.98 6.16
N SER A 120 -10.77 11.37 6.59
CA SER A 120 -11.36 12.67 6.17
C SER A 120 -11.61 13.71 7.27
N ARG A 121 -11.23 13.52 8.55
CA ARG A 121 -11.46 14.56 9.58
C ARG A 121 -10.41 14.62 10.69
N ARG A 122 -9.17 14.98 10.34
CA ARG A 122 -8.27 15.63 11.32
C ARG A 122 -7.52 16.77 10.63
N GLY A 123 -8.28 17.78 10.21
CA GLY A 123 -7.72 19.12 10.06
C GLY A 123 -7.49 19.71 11.45
N PRO A 124 -6.48 20.59 11.63
CA PRO A 124 -6.29 21.29 12.90
C PRO A 124 -7.56 22.09 13.26
N PRO A 125 -7.92 22.19 14.55
CA PRO A 125 -9.05 23.03 14.97
C PRO A 125 -8.82 24.48 14.51
N PRO A 126 -9.89 25.21 14.15
CA PRO A 126 -9.76 26.63 13.80
C PRO A 126 -9.19 27.40 15.01
N PRO A 127 -8.33 28.41 14.79
CA PRO A 127 -7.87 29.24 15.88
C PRO A 127 -9.06 30.00 16.48
N ASP A 128 -9.21 29.90 17.79
CA ASP A 128 -10.19 30.68 18.55
C ASP A 128 -9.96 32.17 18.24
N ARG A 129 -10.99 32.82 17.70
CA ARG A 129 -11.03 34.27 17.51
C ARG A 129 -11.96 34.87 18.55
#